data_AF-M1PTX8-F1
#
_entry.id   AF-M1PTX8-F1
#
_cell.length_a   1.000
_cell.length_b   1.000
_cell.length_c   1.000
_cell.angle_alpha   90.00
_cell.angle_beta   90.00
_cell.angle_gamma   90.00
#
_symmetry.space_group_name_H-M   'P 1'
#
loop_
_entity.id
_entity.type
_entity.pdbx_description
1 polymer ?
#
loop_
_entity_poly.entity_id
_entity_poly.type
_entity_poly.pdbx_seq_one_letter_code
_entity_poly.pdbx_strand_id
1 'polypeptide(L)'
;GIKFGHFADMVQSDRKYPNDPIRSSLEIVAAGTMLFDQIWLGSYMSGGVGFTQYATAAYTDNILDDYTSYGVDYIKKHHGGIGKAKATQEVVNDIATEVNLYGMEQYEEFPTALESHFGGSQRASVLAAASGITTALATANSNAGLSGW
;
A
#
# COMPACT_ATOMS: atom_id res chain seq x y z
N GLY A 1 -7.96 14.80 -12.38
CA GLY A 1 -8.86 15.87 -11.91
C GLY A 1 -9.29 15.67 -10.46
N ILE A 2 -9.61 14.43 -10.09
CA ILE A 2 -9.85 14.04 -8.69
C ILE A 2 -8.50 14.03 -7.94
N LYS A 3 -8.44 14.66 -6.77
CA LYS A 3 -7.24 14.67 -5.90
C LYS A 3 -7.24 13.42 -5.02
N PHE A 4 -6.07 12.89 -4.66
CA PHE A 4 -5.97 11.68 -3.83
C PHE A 4 -6.70 11.81 -2.50
N GLY A 5 -6.58 12.94 -1.79
CA GLY A 5 -7.32 13.16 -0.54
C GLY A 5 -8.84 13.11 -0.73
N HIS A 6 -9.38 13.80 -1.75
CA HIS A 6 -10.81 13.73 -2.05
C HIS A 6 -11.26 12.33 -2.45
N PHE A 7 -10.40 11.57 -3.15
CA PHE A 7 -10.71 10.20 -3.53
C PHE A 7 -10.76 9.29 -2.30
N ALA A 8 -9.81 9.41 -1.38
CA ALA A 8 -9.82 8.69 -0.12
C ALA A 8 -11.13 8.94 0.65
N ASP A 9 -11.58 10.20 0.75
CA ASP A 9 -12.84 10.56 1.41
C ASP A 9 -14.10 9.98 0.73
N MET A 10 -14.04 9.64 -0.57
CA MET A 10 -15.15 8.97 -1.26
C MET A 10 -15.30 7.52 -0.77
N VAL A 11 -14.22 6.86 -0.39
CA VAL A 11 -14.23 5.47 0.07
C VAL A 11 -14.76 5.43 1.51
N GLN A 12 -15.78 4.61 1.73
CA GLN A 12 -16.58 4.64 2.97
C GLN A 12 -16.11 3.65 4.05
N SER A 13 -14.87 3.15 3.96
CA SER A 13 -14.36 2.14 4.89
C SER A 13 -14.23 2.71 6.30
N ASP A 14 -13.64 3.90 6.47
CA ASP A 14 -13.43 4.52 7.77
C ASP A 14 -14.71 4.70 8.59
N ARG A 15 -15.84 5.06 7.95
CA ARG A 15 -17.11 5.21 8.67
C ARG A 15 -17.74 3.88 9.10
N LYS A 16 -17.38 2.78 8.45
CA LYS A 16 -17.97 1.45 8.71
C LYS A 16 -17.06 0.61 9.62
N TYR A 17 -15.75 0.79 9.51
CA TYR A 17 -14.72 0.04 10.24
C TYR A 17 -13.69 1.00 10.85
N PRO A 18 -14.11 1.91 11.76
CA PRO A 18 -13.28 3.03 12.23
C PRO A 18 -12.04 2.63 13.04
N ASN A 19 -11.97 1.37 13.50
CA ASN A 19 -10.86 0.86 14.31
C ASN A 19 -9.91 -0.05 13.51
N ASP A 20 -10.09 -0.14 12.18
CA ASP A 20 -9.27 -0.96 11.30
C ASP A 20 -8.60 -0.09 10.21
N PRO A 21 -7.55 0.67 10.58
CA PRO A 21 -6.89 1.60 9.67
C PRO A 21 -6.09 0.89 8.56
N ILE A 22 -5.70 -0.37 8.77
CA ILE A 22 -5.11 -1.20 7.71
C ILE A 22 -6.14 -1.36 6.60
N ARG A 23 -7.32 -1.86 6.97
CA ARG A 23 -8.38 -2.08 5.99
C ARG A 23 -8.82 -0.81 5.30
N SER A 24 -8.99 0.29 6.03
CA SER A 24 -9.34 1.57 5.40
C SER A 24 -8.33 1.96 4.32
N SER A 25 -7.03 1.82 4.62
CA SER A 25 -5.95 2.12 3.67
C SER A 25 -6.02 1.22 2.44
N LEU A 26 -6.25 -0.09 2.62
CA LEU A 26 -6.31 -1.08 1.54
C LEU A 26 -7.56 -0.92 0.66
N GLU A 27 -8.71 -0.59 1.23
CA GLU A 27 -9.94 -0.30 0.48
C GLU A 27 -9.78 0.97 -0.38
N ILE A 28 -9.04 1.98 0.11
CA ILE A 28 -8.68 3.16 -0.67
C ILE A 28 -7.74 2.79 -1.82
N VAL A 29 -6.74 1.93 -1.58
CA VAL A 29 -5.84 1.43 -2.63
C VAL A 29 -6.61 0.63 -3.69
N ALA A 30 -7.49 -0.28 -3.29
CA ALA A 30 -8.30 -1.08 -4.21
C ALA A 30 -9.19 -0.20 -5.10
N ALA A 31 -9.91 0.74 -4.50
CA ALA A 31 -10.73 1.68 -5.27
C ALA A 31 -9.87 2.56 -6.18
N GLY A 32 -8.71 2.99 -5.69
CA GLY A 32 -7.81 3.92 -6.37
C GLY A 32 -7.15 3.30 -7.58
N THR A 33 -6.59 2.10 -7.45
CA THR A 33 -5.97 1.36 -8.56
C THR A 33 -7.00 0.98 -9.62
N MET A 34 -8.21 0.59 -9.22
CA MET A 34 -9.30 0.35 -10.19
C MET A 34 -9.63 1.62 -10.99
N LEU A 35 -9.86 2.75 -10.32
CA LEU A 35 -10.24 3.98 -11.02
C LEU A 35 -9.07 4.58 -11.82
N PHE A 36 -7.90 4.73 -11.18
CA PHE A 36 -6.78 5.45 -11.76
C PHE A 36 -5.98 4.60 -12.75
N ASP A 37 -5.73 3.32 -12.48
CA ASP A 37 -4.95 2.50 -13.41
C ASP A 37 -5.84 1.89 -14.49
N GLN A 38 -6.96 1.27 -14.13
CA GLN A 38 -7.77 0.54 -15.13
C GLN A 38 -8.60 1.49 -16.01
N ILE A 39 -9.32 2.44 -15.38
CA ILE A 39 -10.22 3.33 -16.13
C ILE A 39 -9.46 4.53 -16.68
N TRP A 40 -8.79 5.30 -15.81
CA TRP A 40 -8.15 6.54 -16.24
C TRP A 40 -6.93 6.28 -17.14
N LEU A 41 -5.91 5.60 -16.63
CA LEU A 41 -4.71 5.30 -17.44
C LEU A 41 -5.00 4.27 -18.52
N GLY A 42 -5.68 3.18 -18.18
CA GLY A 42 -5.91 2.02 -19.06
C GLY A 42 -6.99 2.22 -20.13
N SER A 43 -7.78 3.29 -20.04
CA SER A 43 -8.76 3.64 -21.07
C SER A 43 -8.62 5.08 -21.54
N TYR A 44 -8.90 6.08 -20.68
CA TYR A 44 -8.92 7.49 -21.11
C TYR A 44 -7.59 7.99 -21.66
N MET A 45 -6.47 7.55 -21.07
CA MET A 45 -5.12 7.96 -21.49
C MET A 45 -4.41 6.94 -22.39
N SER A 46 -5.04 5.78 -22.64
CA SER A 46 -4.50 4.74 -23.53
C SER A 46 -5.60 3.97 -24.28
N GLY A 47 -6.12 2.87 -23.72
CA GLY A 47 -7.14 2.00 -24.32
C GLY A 47 -6.62 0.62 -24.76
N GLY A 48 -7.54 -0.24 -25.22
CA GLY A 48 -7.23 -1.60 -25.68
C GLY A 48 -7.35 -2.65 -24.56
N VAL A 49 -6.37 -3.56 -24.48
CA VAL A 49 -6.32 -4.59 -23.41
C VAL A 49 -6.24 -3.95 -22.02
N GLY A 50 -5.61 -2.78 -21.91
CA GLY A 50 -5.56 -1.99 -20.69
C GLY A 50 -4.62 -2.56 -19.62
N PHE A 51 -4.88 -2.17 -18.36
CA PHE A 51 -3.95 -2.35 -17.24
C PHE A 51 -4.55 -3.15 -16.08
N THR A 52 -5.44 -4.10 -16.38
CA THR A 52 -6.14 -4.88 -15.35
C THR A 52 -5.19 -5.49 -14.32
N GLN A 53 -4.16 -6.21 -14.77
CA GLN A 53 -3.25 -6.91 -13.85
C GLN A 53 -2.25 -5.99 -13.14
N TYR A 54 -2.02 -4.77 -13.65
CA TYR A 54 -1.28 -3.76 -12.88
C TYR A 54 -2.07 -3.35 -11.63
N ALA A 55 -3.38 -3.15 -11.80
CA ALA A 55 -4.25 -2.74 -10.71
C ALA A 55 -4.56 -3.89 -9.74
N THR A 56 -4.92 -5.07 -10.25
CA THR A 56 -5.36 -6.20 -9.40
C THR A 56 -4.28 -6.63 -8.40
N ALA A 57 -3.00 -6.49 -8.75
CA ALA A 57 -1.90 -6.79 -7.84
C ALA A 57 -2.00 -6.09 -6.47
N ALA A 58 -2.68 -4.93 -6.41
CA ALA A 58 -2.87 -4.18 -5.17
C ALA A 58 -4.15 -4.54 -4.40
N TYR A 59 -5.03 -5.39 -4.95
CA TYR A 59 -6.32 -5.75 -4.33
C TYR A 59 -6.73 -7.23 -4.47
N THR A 60 -5.82 -8.10 -4.91
CA THR A 60 -6.05 -9.55 -5.01
C THR A 60 -5.03 -10.33 -4.21
N ASP A 61 -5.36 -11.60 -3.96
CA ASP A 61 -4.49 -12.61 -3.33
C ASP A 61 -4.00 -12.28 -1.91
N ASN A 62 -4.49 -11.19 -1.31
CA ASN A 62 -4.12 -10.69 0.02
C ASN A 62 -2.61 -10.42 0.19
N ILE A 63 -1.86 -10.25 -0.91
CA ILE A 63 -0.41 -10.05 -0.85
C ILE A 63 -0.09 -8.67 -0.21
N LEU A 64 -0.76 -7.61 -0.67
CA LEU A 64 -0.57 -6.29 -0.07
C LEU A 64 -1.11 -6.23 1.37
N ASP A 65 -2.22 -6.93 1.63
CA ASP A 65 -2.82 -7.05 2.96
C ASP A 65 -1.85 -7.65 3.97
N ASP A 66 -1.19 -8.74 3.59
CA ASP A 66 -0.18 -9.44 4.40
C ASP A 66 1.01 -8.51 4.73
N TYR A 67 1.60 -7.88 3.71
CA TYR A 67 2.79 -7.04 3.91
C TYR A 67 2.48 -5.80 4.76
N THR A 68 1.29 -5.22 4.58
CA THR A 68 0.84 -4.09 5.39
C THR A 68 0.54 -4.52 6.83
N SER A 69 -0.04 -5.71 7.01
CA SER A 69 -0.32 -6.25 8.34
C SER A 69 0.97 -6.54 9.11
N TYR A 70 1.98 -7.14 8.45
CA TYR A 70 3.32 -7.30 9.00
C TYR A 70 3.91 -5.97 9.45
N GLY A 71 3.88 -4.95 8.57
CA GLY A 71 4.40 -3.64 8.90
C GLY A 71 3.71 -3.00 10.11
N VAL A 72 2.39 -3.14 10.22
CA VAL A 72 1.66 -2.63 11.38
C VAL A 72 2.05 -3.36 12.68
N ASP A 73 2.29 -4.67 12.63
CA ASP A 73 2.76 -5.41 13.79
C ASP A 73 4.21 -5.05 14.17
N TYR A 74 5.06 -4.76 13.18
CA TYR A 74 6.40 -4.23 13.41
C TYR A 74 6.36 -2.89 14.16
N ILE A 75 5.56 -1.92 13.70
CA ILE A 75 5.49 -0.59 14.35
C ILE A 75 4.85 -0.67 15.74
N LYS A 76 3.95 -1.62 16.01
CA LYS A 76 3.43 -1.88 17.37
C LYS A 76 4.55 -2.29 18.32
N LYS A 77 5.46 -3.15 17.86
CA LYS A 77 6.56 -3.68 18.67
C LYS A 77 7.72 -2.68 18.81
N HIS A 78 8.03 -1.92 17.77
CA HIS A 78 9.25 -1.12 17.68
C HIS A 78 9.04 0.40 17.81
N HIS A 79 7.83 0.89 17.47
CA HIS A 79 7.52 2.33 17.42
C HIS A 79 6.33 2.75 18.29
N GLY A 80 5.85 1.83 19.14
CA GLY A 80 4.73 2.08 20.06
C GLY A 80 3.34 2.00 19.42
N GLY A 81 3.27 1.64 18.13
CA GLY A 81 2.03 1.47 17.37
C GLY A 81 1.61 2.67 16.53
N ILE A 82 0.36 2.64 16.10
CA ILE A 82 -0.21 3.60 15.15
C ILE A 82 -0.26 5.01 15.77
N GLY A 83 0.24 5.99 15.01
CA GLY A 83 0.28 7.40 15.38
C GLY A 83 1.20 7.73 16.56
N LYS A 84 2.15 6.85 16.90
CA LYS A 84 3.07 7.03 18.03
C LYS A 84 4.49 7.41 17.61
N ALA A 85 4.88 7.09 16.38
CA ALA A 85 6.20 7.40 15.87
C ALA A 85 6.33 8.89 15.49
N LYS A 86 7.54 9.44 15.57
CA LYS A 86 7.81 10.80 15.09
C LYS A 86 8.05 10.76 13.58
N ALA A 87 7.59 11.79 12.86
CA ALA A 87 7.84 11.95 11.43
C ALA A 87 9.27 12.46 11.15
N THR A 88 10.28 11.64 11.41
CA THR A 88 11.70 11.91 11.09
C THR A 88 12.19 10.97 10.01
N GLN A 89 13.22 11.37 9.25
CA GLN A 89 13.80 10.51 8.21
C GLN A 89 14.35 9.20 8.76
N GLU A 90 14.85 9.19 9.99
CA GLU A 90 15.34 7.97 10.65
C GLU A 90 14.21 6.95 10.84
N VAL A 91 13.04 7.39 11.32
CA VAL A 91 11.85 6.54 11.48
C VAL A 91 11.35 6.07 10.11
N VAL A 92 11.33 6.95 9.11
CA VAL A 92 10.93 6.60 7.74
C VAL A 92 11.84 5.51 7.18
N ASN A 93 13.17 5.71 7.26
CA ASN A 93 14.15 4.76 6.75
C ASN A 93 14.03 3.40 7.45
N ASP A 94 13.86 3.39 8.77
CA ASP A 94 13.71 2.16 9.55
C ASP A 94 12.47 1.36 9.11
N ILE A 95 11.29 1.98 9.15
CA ILE A 95 10.03 1.31 8.83
C ILE A 95 9.98 0.89 7.36
N ALA A 96 10.31 1.79 6.44
CA ALA A 96 10.23 1.51 5.02
C ALA A 96 11.23 0.43 4.59
N THR A 97 12.44 0.43 5.16
CA THR A 97 13.45 -0.60 4.84
C THR A 97 12.98 -1.96 5.34
N GLU A 98 12.53 -2.06 6.59
CA GLU A 98 12.09 -3.32 7.18
C GLU A 98 10.91 -3.93 6.41
N VAL A 99 9.86 -3.14 6.15
CA VAL A 99 8.65 -3.62 5.46
C VAL A 99 8.97 -4.02 4.02
N ASN A 100 9.83 -3.25 3.35
CA ASN A 100 10.25 -3.57 1.99
C ASN A 100 11.07 -4.87 1.94
N LEU A 101 12.01 -5.07 2.87
CA LEU A 101 12.80 -6.29 2.97
C LEU A 101 11.90 -7.51 3.21
N TYR A 102 10.96 -7.42 4.15
CA TYR A 102 9.98 -8.48 4.40
C TYR A 102 9.22 -8.87 3.12
N GLY A 103 8.64 -7.89 2.43
CA GLY A 103 7.89 -8.18 1.20
C GLY A 103 8.76 -8.76 0.07
N MET A 104 10.04 -8.34 -0.03
CA MET A 104 10.99 -8.95 -0.97
C MET A 104 11.27 -10.41 -0.63
N GLU A 105 11.50 -10.71 0.66
CA GLU A 105 11.69 -12.08 1.15
C GLU A 105 10.47 -12.95 0.85
N GLN A 106 9.24 -12.43 0.98
CA GLN A 106 8.03 -13.19 0.64
C GLN A 106 7.97 -13.60 -0.85
N TYR A 107 8.41 -12.73 -1.77
CA TYR A 107 8.51 -13.11 -3.19
C TYR A 107 9.63 -14.13 -3.46
N GLU A 108 10.70 -14.15 -2.66
CA GLU A 108 11.80 -15.10 -2.79
C GLU A 108 11.48 -16.47 -2.18
N GLU A 109 10.82 -16.47 -1.03
CA GLU A 109 10.44 -17.68 -0.28
C GLU A 109 9.25 -18.40 -0.91
N PHE A 110 8.29 -17.66 -1.47
CA PHE A 110 7.08 -18.19 -2.08
C PHE A 110 7.05 -17.95 -3.60
N PRO A 111 7.56 -18.88 -4.43
CA PRO A 111 7.57 -18.73 -5.89
C PRO A 111 6.20 -18.44 -6.51
N THR A 112 5.12 -18.92 -5.90
CA THR A 112 3.75 -18.65 -6.36
C THR A 112 3.34 -17.19 -6.19
N ALA A 113 3.84 -16.49 -5.16
CA ALA A 113 3.62 -15.05 -5.01
C ALA A 113 4.36 -14.27 -6.11
N LEU A 114 5.59 -14.66 -6.40
CA LEU A 114 6.38 -14.09 -7.51
C LEU A 114 5.74 -14.37 -8.87
N GLU A 115 5.11 -15.53 -9.04
CA GLU A 115 4.37 -15.89 -10.25
C GLU A 115 3.06 -15.10 -10.38
N SER A 116 2.30 -14.92 -9.30
CA SER A 116 1.09 -14.07 -9.32
C SER A 116 1.45 -12.63 -9.67
N HIS A 117 2.49 -12.08 -9.05
CA HIS A 117 3.06 -10.78 -9.39
C HIS A 117 4.27 -10.91 -10.33
N PHE A 118 4.06 -11.55 -11.48
CA PHE A 118 5.11 -11.79 -12.48
C PHE A 118 5.76 -10.50 -13.00
N GLY A 119 5.01 -9.41 -13.08
CA GLY A 119 5.47 -8.11 -13.53
C GLY A 119 6.25 -7.37 -12.45
N GLY A 120 7.45 -6.88 -12.80
CA GLY A 120 8.27 -6.11 -11.86
C GLY A 120 7.56 -4.85 -11.31
N SER A 121 6.75 -4.20 -12.13
CA SER A 121 5.95 -3.04 -11.70
C SER A 121 4.89 -3.39 -10.66
N GLN A 122 4.26 -4.57 -10.74
CA GLN A 122 3.29 -5.03 -9.74
C GLN A 122 3.98 -5.17 -8.39
N ARG A 123 5.13 -5.84 -8.37
CA ARG A 123 5.93 -6.03 -7.15
C ARG A 123 6.40 -4.70 -6.57
N ALA A 124 6.98 -3.83 -7.40
CA ALA A 124 7.46 -2.53 -6.96
C ALA A 124 6.33 -1.69 -6.33
N SER A 125 5.15 -1.66 -6.95
CA SER A 125 3.99 -0.94 -6.42
C SER A 125 3.49 -1.52 -5.10
N VAL A 126 3.41 -2.84 -4.96
CA VAL A 126 2.92 -3.50 -3.73
C VAL A 126 3.90 -3.32 -2.57
N LEU A 127 5.21 -3.46 -2.83
CA LEU A 127 6.24 -3.26 -1.82
C LEU A 127 6.27 -1.81 -1.32
N ALA A 128 6.29 -0.83 -2.25
CA ALA A 128 6.26 0.58 -1.91
C ALA A 128 4.95 0.98 -1.19
N ALA A 129 3.81 0.40 -1.58
CA ALA A 129 2.54 0.62 -0.91
C ALA A 129 2.56 0.16 0.55
N ALA A 130 3.03 -1.06 0.82
CA ALA A 130 3.13 -1.57 2.17
C ALA A 130 4.03 -0.68 3.05
N SER A 131 5.20 -0.29 2.53
CA SER A 131 6.15 0.58 3.23
C SER A 131 5.60 1.98 3.51
N GLY A 132 4.99 2.61 2.50
CA GLY A 132 4.42 3.95 2.61
C GLY A 132 3.20 3.98 3.54
N ILE A 133 2.28 3.01 3.42
CA ILE A 133 1.12 2.90 4.32
C ILE A 133 1.58 2.69 5.75
N THR A 134 2.49 1.76 5.99
CA THR A 134 2.98 1.47 7.35
C THR A 134 3.64 2.70 7.97
N THR A 135 4.47 3.41 7.21
CA THR A 135 5.14 4.64 7.66
C THR A 135 4.14 5.75 7.96
N ALA A 136 3.13 5.93 7.11
CA ALA A 136 2.04 6.89 7.35
C ALA A 136 1.26 6.55 8.62
N LEU A 137 0.93 5.27 8.82
CA LEU A 137 0.19 4.80 10.00
C LEU A 137 1.01 4.98 11.28
N ALA A 138 2.31 4.70 11.26
CA ALA A 138 3.16 4.89 12.42
C ALA A 138 3.27 6.35 12.86
N THR A 139 3.40 7.26 11.89
CA THR A 139 3.70 8.68 12.13
C THR A 139 2.49 9.59 12.13
N ALA A 140 1.33 9.10 11.69
CA ALA A 140 0.14 9.90 11.38
C ALA A 140 0.45 11.09 10.45
N ASN A 141 1.39 10.92 9.51
CA ASN A 141 1.85 11.96 8.60
C ASN A 141 2.00 11.42 7.17
N SER A 142 1.20 11.95 6.25
CA SER A 142 1.18 11.49 4.85
C SER A 142 2.47 11.78 4.09
N ASN A 143 3.21 12.85 4.44
CA ASN A 143 4.48 13.16 3.78
C ASN A 143 5.57 12.19 4.23
N ALA A 144 5.58 11.79 5.51
CA ALA A 144 6.47 10.72 5.96
C ALA A 144 6.14 9.39 5.27
N GLY A 145 4.85 9.08 5.12
CA GLY A 145 4.39 7.95 4.31
C GLY A 145 4.90 8.00 2.87
N LEU A 146 4.79 9.16 2.22
CA LEU A 146 5.29 9.37 0.86
C LEU A 146 6.82 9.25 0.77
N SER A 147 7.57 9.61 1.80
CA SER A 147 9.02 9.41 1.84
C SER A 147 9.42 7.94 2.06
N GLY A 148 8.51 7.12 2.60
CA GLY A 148 8.70 5.67 2.77
C GLY A 148 8.19 4.84 1.59
N TRP A 149 7.43 5.46 0.67
CA TRP A 149 7.06 4.90 -0.64
C TRP A 149 8.24 5.03 -1.60
#